data_AF-A0A6J6F2W3-F1
#
_entry.id   AF-A0A6J6F2W3-F1
#
_cell.length_a   1.000
_cell.length_b   1.000
_cell.length_c   1.000
_cell.angle_alpha   90.00
_cell.angle_beta   90.00
_cell.angle_gamma   90.00
#
_symmetry.space_group_name_H-M   'P 1'
#
loop_
_entity.id
_entity.type
_entity.pdbx_description
1 polymer ?
#
loop_
_entity_poly.entity_id
_entity_poly.type
_entity_poly.pdbx_seq_one_letter_code
_entity_poly.pdbx_strand_id
1 'polypeptide(L)'
;MAEWYRRQGYEVVSRNWRCRSGEIDIIAERSGVLVICEVKTRASDRFGSPAHAVTVDKQRRLRRLAVAWMSEHAVRHVGLRFDVACVVGVGGACVVEVIEAAF
;
A
#
# COMPACT_ATOMS: atom_id res chain seq x y z
N MET A 1 -1.73 1.43 9.69
CA MET A 1 -0.89 0.97 8.55
C MET A 1 0.57 1.33 8.73
N ALA A 2 0.93 2.61 8.78
CA ALA A 2 2.32 3.01 9.00
C ALA A 2 2.95 2.34 10.25
N GLU A 3 2.21 2.25 11.36
CA GLU A 3 2.69 1.56 12.56
C GLU A 3 2.85 0.05 12.37
N TRP A 4 1.96 -0.59 11.60
CA TRP A 4 2.09 -2.01 11.27
C TRP A 4 3.42 -2.25 10.53
N TYR A 5 3.69 -1.47 9.48
CA TYR A 5 4.96 -1.55 8.73
C TYR A 5 6.18 -1.32 9.63
N ARG A 6 6.15 -0.31 10.50
CA ARG A 6 7.23 -0.05 11.45
C ARG A 6 7.46 -1.23 12.41
N ARG A 7 6.39 -1.84 12.94
CA ARG A 7 6.47 -3.04 13.78
C ARG A 7 7.03 -4.25 13.02
N GLN A 8 6.84 -4.32 11.71
CA GLN A 8 7.43 -5.32 10.83
C GLN A 8 8.86 -4.96 10.35
N GLY A 9 9.46 -3.89 10.88
CA GLY A 9 10.84 -3.49 10.58
C GLY A 9 11.01 -2.71 9.26
N TYR A 10 9.94 -2.15 8.71
CA TYR A 10 10.02 -1.26 7.55
C TYR A 10 10.19 0.19 7.99
N GLU A 11 10.92 0.97 7.20
CA GLU A 11 10.90 2.42 7.25
C GLU A 11 9.70 2.95 6.47
N VAL A 12 8.89 3.83 7.06
CA VAL A 12 7.78 4.46 6.33
C VAL A 12 8.28 5.79 5.75
N VAL A 13 8.58 5.79 4.45
CA VAL A 13 9.19 6.91 3.74
C VAL A 13 8.17 7.92 3.20
N SER A 14 6.91 7.52 3.04
CA SER A 14 5.82 8.47 2.71
C SER A 14 4.45 7.96 3.15
N ARG A 15 3.54 8.91 3.42
CA ARG A 15 2.14 8.65 3.77
C ARG A 15 1.24 9.65 3.05
N ASN A 16 0.10 9.19 2.54
CA ASN A 16 -0.87 9.98 1.80
C ASN A 16 -0.19 10.85 0.73
N TRP A 17 0.78 10.28 0.00
CA TRP A 17 1.51 11.01 -1.02
C TRP A 17 0.59 11.24 -2.22
N ARG A 18 0.62 12.45 -2.76
CA ARG A 18 -0.29 12.91 -3.82
C ARG A 18 0.50 13.58 -4.92
N CYS A 19 0.12 13.30 -6.16
CA CYS A 19 0.59 14.00 -7.35
C CYS A 19 -0.60 14.22 -8.30
N ARG A 20 -0.34 14.86 -9.45
CA ARG A 20 -1.37 15.13 -10.47
C ARG A 20 -2.08 13.86 -10.96
N SER A 21 -1.40 12.71 -10.94
CA SER A 21 -1.90 11.45 -11.50
C SER A 21 -2.66 10.59 -10.48
N GLY A 22 -2.62 10.95 -9.19
CA GLY A 22 -3.27 10.19 -8.12
C GLY A 22 -2.55 10.25 -6.78
N GLU A 23 -2.84 9.26 -5.95
CA GLU A 23 -2.34 9.19 -4.58
C GLU A 23 -1.90 7.76 -4.23
N ILE A 24 -0.95 7.68 -3.30
CA ILE A 24 -0.51 6.43 -2.66
C ILE A 24 -0.66 6.62 -1.15
N ASP A 25 -1.36 5.69 -0.49
CA ASP A 25 -1.63 5.78 0.94
C ASP A 25 -0.38 5.62 1.79
N ILE A 26 0.43 4.59 1.52
CA ILE A 26 1.66 4.30 2.27
C ILE A 26 2.76 3.85 1.30
N ILE A 27 3.95 4.41 1.51
CA ILE A 27 5.19 3.96 0.90
C ILE A 27 6.14 3.61 2.02
N ALA A 28 6.65 2.39 2.00
CA ALA A 28 7.59 1.89 2.98
C ALA A 28 8.81 1.26 2.30
N GLU A 29 9.92 1.17 3.00
CA GLU A 29 11.17 0.61 2.51
C GLU A 29 11.66 -0.45 3.50
N ARG A 30 12.19 -1.55 2.97
CA ARG A 30 13.00 -2.48 3.76
C ARG A 30 14.01 -3.18 2.87
N SER A 31 15.29 -3.01 3.20
CA SER A 31 16.40 -3.76 2.59
C SER A 31 16.49 -3.64 1.06
N GLY A 32 16.27 -2.44 0.53
CA GLY A 32 16.29 -2.10 -0.90
C GLY A 32 14.98 -2.39 -1.63
N VAL A 33 13.93 -2.82 -0.93
CA VAL A 33 12.59 -3.08 -1.49
C VAL A 33 11.64 -1.95 -1.09
N LEU A 34 11.13 -1.23 -2.09
CA LEU A 34 10.08 -0.25 -1.92
C LEU A 34 8.71 -0.94 -1.95
N VAL A 35 7.93 -0.74 -0.90
CA VAL A 35 6.58 -1.26 -0.74
C VAL A 35 5.58 -0.14 -0.97
N ILE A 36 4.70 -0.35 -1.94
CA ILE A 36 3.57 0.51 -2.25
C ILE A 36 2.32 -0.17 -1.70
N CYS A 37 1.73 0.41 -0.67
CA CYS A 37 0.55 -0.17 -0.03
C CYS A 37 -0.69 0.69 -0.27
N GLU A 38 -1.70 0.07 -0.88
CA GLU A 38 -3.05 0.61 -0.98
C GLU A 38 -3.85 0.21 0.27
N VAL A 39 -4.55 1.15 0.89
CA VAL A 39 -5.36 0.92 2.09
C VAL A 39 -6.84 0.95 1.71
N LYS A 40 -7.55 -0.13 2.02
CA LYS A 40 -9.00 -0.24 1.84
C LYS A 40 -9.69 -0.29 3.18
N THR A 41 -10.62 0.63 3.42
CA THR A 41 -11.54 0.57 4.55
C THR A 41 -12.76 -0.27 4.18
N ARG A 42 -13.16 -1.17 5.09
CA ARG A 42 -14.38 -1.97 4.94
C ARG A 42 -15.32 -1.70 6.11
N ALA A 43 -16.60 -1.48 5.79
CA ALA A 43 -17.67 -1.31 6.77
C ALA A 43 -18.32 -2.62 7.22
N SER A 44 -18.08 -3.74 6.51
CA SER A 44 -18.52 -5.09 6.92
C SER A 44 -17.58 -6.17 6.39
N ASP A 45 -17.67 -7.36 6.98
CA ASP A 45 -16.93 -8.59 6.64
C ASP A 45 -17.46 -9.31 5.38
N ARG A 46 -18.54 -8.82 4.75
CA ARG A 46 -19.38 -9.62 3.84
C ARG A 46 -18.95 -9.76 2.37
N PHE A 47 -17.76 -9.35 1.93
CA PHE A 47 -17.37 -9.55 0.52
C PHE A 47 -15.88 -9.85 0.30
N GLY A 48 -15.61 -10.99 -0.36
CA GLY A 48 -14.47 -11.30 -1.23
C GLY A 48 -13.04 -11.14 -0.70
N SER A 49 -12.15 -12.06 -1.10
CA SER A 49 -10.70 -11.96 -0.83
C SER A 49 -10.14 -10.59 -1.24
N PRO A 50 -9.39 -9.87 -0.37
CA PRO A 50 -8.88 -8.53 -0.67
C PRO A 50 -7.96 -8.47 -1.91
N ALA A 51 -7.28 -9.56 -2.25
CA ALA A 51 -6.44 -9.66 -3.44
C ALA A 51 -7.25 -9.64 -4.75
N HIS A 52 -8.44 -10.27 -4.77
CA HIS A 52 -9.33 -10.22 -5.94
C HIS A 52 -9.94 -8.82 -6.18
N ALA A 53 -9.81 -7.89 -5.22
CA ALA A 53 -10.44 -6.59 -5.30
C ALA A 53 -9.56 -5.48 -5.93
N VAL A 54 -8.33 -5.76 -6.39
CA VAL A 54 -7.52 -4.77 -7.13
C VAL A 54 -7.60 -5.05 -8.62
N THR A 55 -8.44 -4.29 -9.31
CA THR A 55 -8.60 -4.39 -10.76
C THR A 55 -7.29 -4.12 -11.50
N VAL A 56 -7.13 -4.69 -12.71
CA VAL A 56 -5.95 -4.51 -13.55
C VAL A 56 -5.64 -3.02 -13.78
N ASP A 57 -6.66 -2.18 -13.96
CA ASP A 57 -6.47 -0.74 -14.12
C ASP A 57 -5.92 -0.07 -12.86
N LYS A 58 -6.38 -0.50 -11.68
CA LYS A 58 -5.85 -0.01 -10.41
C LYS A 58 -4.40 -0.44 -10.21
N GLN A 59 -4.04 -1.67 -10.56
CA GLN A 59 -2.66 -2.12 -10.54
C GLN A 59 -1.76 -1.30 -11.48
N ARG A 60 -2.22 -1.06 -12.72
CA ARG A 60 -1.50 -0.21 -13.70
C ARG A 60 -1.31 1.21 -13.17
N ARG A 61 -2.33 1.78 -12.54
CA ARG A 61 -2.25 3.11 -11.92
C ARG A 61 -1.22 3.14 -10.79
N LEU A 62 -1.25 2.16 -9.87
CA LEU A 62 -0.30 2.09 -8.75
C LEU A 62 1.14 1.94 -9.23
N ARG A 63 1.40 1.14 -10.27
CA ARG A 63 2.72 1.04 -10.91
C ARG A 63 3.21 2.39 -11.44
N ARG A 64 2.35 3.15 -12.12
CA ARG A 64 2.70 4.50 -12.62
C ARG A 64 2.98 5.49 -11.48
N LEU A 65 2.18 5.43 -10.42
CA LEU A 65 2.36 6.29 -9.26
C LEU A 65 3.66 5.97 -8.51
N ALA A 66 4.03 4.69 -8.40
CA ALA A 66 5.30 4.28 -7.81
C ALA A 66 6.49 4.85 -8.59
N VAL A 67 6.46 4.78 -9.93
CA VAL A 67 7.49 5.39 -10.80
C VAL A 67 7.58 6.90 -10.62
N ALA A 68 6.43 7.57 -10.54
CA ALA A 68 6.38 9.02 -10.32
C ALA A 68 7.01 9.40 -8.97
N TRP A 69 6.67 8.68 -7.90
CA TRP A 69 7.27 8.90 -6.58
C TRP A 69 8.78 8.68 -6.60
N MET A 70 9.26 7.58 -7.18
CA MET A 70 10.70 7.28 -7.27
C MET A 70 11.47 8.37 -8.05
N SER A 71 10.86 8.90 -9.11
CA SER A 71 11.45 9.96 -9.93
C SER A 71 11.55 11.28 -9.17
N GLU A 72 10.53 11.64 -8.39
CA GLU A 72 10.52 12.85 -7.55
C GLU A 72 11.57 12.79 -6.43
N HIS A 73 11.81 11.60 -5.88
CA HIS A 73 12.72 11.41 -4.74
C HIS A 73 14.14 10.97 -5.15
N ALA A 74 14.44 10.91 -6.45
CA ALA A 74 15.72 10.43 -7.00
C ALA A 74 16.13 9.03 -6.50
N VAL A 75 15.14 8.18 -6.22
CA VAL A 75 15.32 6.85 -5.64
C VAL A 75 15.52 5.81 -6.73
N ARG A 76 16.58 4.98 -6.59
CA ARG A 76 16.90 3.87 -7.50
C ARG A 76 16.76 2.49 -6.85
N HIS A 77 15.80 2.30 -5.94
CA HIS A 77 15.60 1.02 -5.27
C HIS A 77 15.39 -0.13 -6.27
N VAL A 78 15.91 -1.30 -5.90
CA VAL A 78 16.07 -2.47 -6.78
C VAL A 78 14.89 -3.44 -6.71
N GLY A 79 13.99 -3.29 -5.73
CA GLY A 79 12.77 -4.09 -5.63
C GLY A 79 11.53 -3.22 -5.45
N LEU A 80 10.43 -3.61 -6.09
CA LEU A 80 9.11 -2.99 -5.92
C LEU A 80 8.10 -4.06 -5.54
N ARG A 81 7.37 -3.84 -4.45
CA ARG A 81 6.32 -4.72 -3.96
C ARG A 81 5.03 -3.94 -3.80
N PHE A 82 3.91 -4.53 -4.22
CA PHE A 82 2.59 -3.93 -4.05
C PHE A 82 1.81 -4.71 -3.00
N ASP A 83 1.43 -4.03 -1.94
CA ASP A 83 0.66 -4.60 -0.84
C ASP A 83 -0.75 -4.02 -0.85
N VAL A 84 -1.69 -4.78 -0.28
CA VAL A 84 -3.05 -4.31 -0.01
C VAL A 84 -3.33 -4.50 1.47
N ALA A 85 -3.60 -3.40 2.15
CA ALA A 85 -4.06 -3.44 3.54
C ALA A 85 -5.57 -3.24 3.61
N CYS A 86 -6.25 -4.05 4.42
CA CYS A 86 -7.63 -3.86 4.78
C CYS A 86 -7.76 -3.43 6.23
N VAL A 87 -8.61 -2.45 6.46
CA VAL A 87 -9.06 -2.02 7.78
C VAL A 87 -10.52 -2.41 7.93
N VAL A 88 -10.80 -3.30 8.88
CA VAL A 88 -12.16 -3.73 9.21
C VAL A 88 -12.52 -3.18 10.58
N GLY A 89 -13.60 -2.39 10.65
CA GLY A 89 -14.20 -1.97 11.91
C GLY A 89 -15.15 -3.05 12.41
N VAL A 90 -14.81 -3.73 13.49
CA VAL A 90 -15.65 -4.76 14.13
C VAL A 90 -15.93 -4.34 15.57
N GLY A 91 -17.17 -3.97 15.88
CA GLY A 91 -17.61 -3.71 17.26
C GLY A 91 -16.80 -2.64 18.02
N GLY A 92 -16.25 -1.64 17.32
CA GLY A 92 -15.39 -0.59 17.90
C GLY A 92 -13.88 -0.91 17.86
N ALA A 93 -13.49 -2.14 17.53
CA ALA A 93 -12.09 -2.51 17.28
C ALA A 93 -11.74 -2.39 15.79
N CYS A 94 -10.50 -2.00 15.51
CA CYS A 94 -9.94 -1.89 14.16
C CYS A 94 -9.01 -3.08 13.93
N VAL A 95 -9.40 -4.01 13.06
CA VAL A 95 -8.55 -5.13 12.65
C VAL A 95 -7.83 -4.75 11.36
N VAL A 96 -6.51 -4.94 11.38
CA VAL A 96 -5.62 -4.66 10.26
C VAL A 96 -5.18 -5.97 9.65
N GLU A 97 -5.49 -6.16 8.38
CA GLU A 97 -4.99 -7.28 7.57
C GLU A 97 -4.13 -6.71 6.45
N VAL A 98 -2.93 -7.25 6.24
CA VAL A 98 -2.05 -6.85 5.15
C VAL A 98 -1.76 -8.07 4.29
N ILE A 99 -2.12 -7.97 3.01
CA ILE A 99 -1.70 -8.91 1.97
C ILE A 99 -0.45 -8.36 1.32
N GLU A 100 0.68 -8.96 1.64
CA GLU A 100 1.96 -8.64 1.01
C GLU A 100 2.01 -9.22 -0.41
N ALA A 101 2.69 -8.51 -1.33
CA ALA A 101 2.86 -8.94 -2.73
C ALA A 101 1.54 -9.35 -3.42
N ALA A 102 0.52 -8.50 -3.26
CA ALA A 102 -0.81 -8.76 -3.76
C ALA A 102 -0.90 -8.84 -5.30
N PHE A 103 0.02 -8.19 -6.04
CA PHE A 103 0.11 -8.22 -7.50
C PHE A 103 1.43 -7.64 -8.05
#